data_AF-W0ABD5-F1
#
_entry.id   AF-W0ABD5-F1
#
_cell.length_a   1.000
_cell.length_b   1.000
_cell.length_c   1.000
_cell.angle_alpha   90.00
_cell.angle_beta   90.00
_cell.angle_gamma   90.00
#
_symmetry.space_group_name_H-M   'P 1'
#
loop_
_entity.id
_entity.type
_entity.pdbx_description
1 polymer ?
#
loop_
_entity_poly.entity_id
_entity_poly.type
_entity_poly.pdbx_seq_one_letter_code
_entity_poly.pdbx_strand_id
1 'polypeptide(L)'
;MEFKRQVVEEYLAGETLHGLAKRHDISRQLIRIWIEKYEAGAFDDDARAADLVQQYEARIATLERLVGKQALELEFLTGRGKTLLEAR
;
A
#
# COMPACT_ATOMS: atom_id res chain seq x y z
N MET A 1 2.20 -14.21 -1.86
CA MET A 1 2.07 -14.06 -3.32
C MET A 1 2.79 -15.14 -4.10
N GLU A 2 3.81 -15.79 -3.53
CA GLU A 2 4.63 -16.81 -4.20
C GLU A 2 3.83 -17.97 -4.78
N PHE A 3 2.83 -18.50 -4.06
CA PHE A 3 2.04 -19.63 -4.58
C PHE A 3 1.27 -19.30 -5.87
N LYS A 4 0.63 -18.12 -5.96
CA LYS A 4 -0.08 -17.71 -7.18
C LYS A 4 0.89 -17.56 -8.35
N ARG A 5 2.07 -17.01 -8.09
CA ARG A 5 3.15 -16.81 -9.06
C ARG A 5 3.68 -18.15 -9.57
N GLN A 6 3.95 -19.09 -8.67
CA GLN A 6 4.35 -20.45 -9.00
C GLN A 6 3.33 -21.14 -9.93
N VAL A 7 2.04 -21.09 -9.60
CA VAL A 7 1.00 -21.73 -10.42
C VAL A 7 0.93 -21.12 -11.83
N VAL A 8 1.12 -19.81 -11.97
CA VAL A 8 1.17 -19.16 -13.29
C VAL A 8 2.46 -19.50 -14.04
N GLU A 9 3.61 -19.54 -13.37
CA GLU A 9 4.89 -19.92 -13.98
C GLU A 9 4.87 -21.38 -14.48
N GLU A 10 4.28 -22.31 -13.73
CA GLU A 10 4.09 -23.70 -14.18
C GLU A 10 3.17 -23.77 -15.41
N TYR A 11 2.11 -22.95 -15.48
CA TYR A 11 1.27 -22.83 -16.67
C TYR A 11 2.06 -22.29 -17.87
N LEU A 12 2.85 -21.24 -17.68
CA LEU A 12 3.71 -20.66 -18.73
C LEU A 12 4.82 -21.62 -19.18
N ALA A 13 5.26 -22.53 -18.31
CA ALA A 13 6.18 -23.62 -18.62
C ALA A 13 5.53 -24.78 -19.42
N GLY A 14 4.23 -24.69 -19.71
CA GLY A 14 3.51 -25.65 -20.57
C GLY A 14 2.61 -26.62 -19.83
N GLU A 15 2.42 -26.49 -18.52
CA GLU A 15 1.44 -27.30 -17.79
C GLU A 15 0.00 -26.93 -18.18
N THR A 16 -0.90 -27.91 -18.12
CA THR A 16 -2.30 -27.71 -18.45
C THR A 16 -3.09 -27.11 -17.29
N LEU A 17 -4.12 -26.29 -17.59
CA LEU A 17 -5.07 -25.81 -16.58
C LEU A 17 -5.72 -26.97 -15.80
N HIS A 18 -5.98 -28.10 -16.45
CA HIS A 18 -6.54 -29.28 -15.80
C HIS A 18 -5.54 -29.91 -14.81
N GLY A 19 -4.28 -30.07 -15.21
CA GLY A 19 -3.21 -30.60 -14.36
C GLY A 19 -3.00 -29.76 -13.11
N LEU A 20 -2.90 -28.43 -13.27
CA LEU A 20 -2.76 -27.50 -12.14
C LEU A 20 -3.98 -27.52 -11.22
N ALA A 21 -5.19 -27.48 -11.80
CA ALA A 21 -6.42 -27.51 -11.01
C ALA A 21 -6.53 -28.77 -10.15
N LYS A 22 -6.17 -29.93 -10.72
CA LYS A 22 -6.19 -31.21 -10.02
C LYS A 22 -5.08 -31.30 -8.96
N ARG A 23 -3.87 -30.84 -9.27
CA ARG A 23 -2.70 -30.92 -8.39
C ARG A 23 -2.86 -30.07 -7.13
N HIS A 24 -3.42 -28.88 -7.30
CA HIS A 24 -3.51 -27.88 -6.24
C HIS A 24 -4.91 -27.77 -5.61
N ASP A 25 -5.88 -28.57 -6.07
CA ASP A 25 -7.28 -28.50 -5.65
C ASP A 25 -7.89 -27.09 -5.81
N ILE A 26 -7.74 -26.52 -7.00
CA ILE A 26 -8.18 -25.15 -7.31
C ILE A 26 -9.00 -25.14 -8.59
N SER A 27 -10.00 -24.27 -8.68
CA SER A 27 -10.77 -24.12 -9.90
C SER A 27 -9.91 -23.57 -11.05
N ARG A 28 -10.11 -24.11 -12.26
CA ARG A 28 -9.48 -23.60 -13.49
C ARG A 28 -9.77 -22.12 -13.74
N GLN A 29 -10.94 -21.65 -13.29
CA GLN A 29 -11.33 -20.24 -13.42
C GLN A 29 -10.44 -19.33 -12.56
N LEU A 30 -10.11 -19.76 -11.34
CA LEU A 30 -9.22 -18.99 -10.47
C LEU A 30 -7.79 -18.92 -11.05
N ILE A 31 -7.31 -20.00 -11.68
CA ILE A 31 -6.02 -20.02 -12.37
C ILE A 31 -6.01 -19.04 -13.54
N ARG A 32 -7.09 -18.93 -14.34
CA ARG A 32 -7.20 -17.93 -15.41
C ARG A 32 -7.11 -16.49 -14.89
N ILE A 33 -7.84 -16.19 -13.81
CA ILE A 33 -7.78 -14.87 -13.16
C ILE A 33 -6.35 -14.58 -12.69
N TRP A 34 -5.63 -15.58 -12.18
CA TRP A 34 -4.24 -15.43 -11.78
C TRP A 34 -3.31 -15.17 -12.96
N ILE A 35 -3.50 -15.86 -14.08
CA ILE A 35 -2.73 -15.60 -15.32
C ILE A 35 -2.98 -14.16 -15.81
N GLU A 36 -4.24 -13.75 -15.92
CA GLU A 36 -4.60 -12.38 -16.34
C GLU A 36 -3.96 -11.32 -15.44
N LYS A 37 -4.02 -11.52 -14.12
CA LYS A 37 -3.40 -10.61 -13.15
C LYS A 37 -1.86 -10.64 -13.21
N TYR A 38 -1.25 -11.77 -13.51
CA TYR A 38 0.20 -11.88 -13.66
C TYR A 38 0.68 -11.14 -14.91
N GLU A 39 0.00 -11.34 -16.05
CA GLU A 39 0.27 -10.64 -17.31
C GLU A 39 0.08 -9.12 -17.18
N ALA A 40 -0.91 -8.68 -16.39
CA ALA A 40 -1.12 -7.28 -16.07
C ALA A 40 -0.10 -6.69 -15.07
N GLY A 41 0.81 -7.50 -14.53
CA GLY A 41 1.74 -7.07 -13.46
C GLY A 41 1.05 -6.71 -12.14
N ALA A 42 -0.18 -7.19 -11.95
CA ALA A 42 -1.08 -6.82 -10.85
C ALA A 42 -0.95 -7.74 -9.62
N PHE A 43 0.01 -8.68 -9.61
CA PHE A 43 0.29 -9.51 -8.44
C PHE A 43 0.91 -8.72 -7.30
N ASP A 44 1.59 -7.62 -7.57
CA ASP A 44 2.24 -6.84 -6.51
C ASP A 44 1.46 -5.58 -6.14
N ASP A 45 0.23 -5.40 -6.68
CA ASP A 45 -0.60 -4.22 -6.46
C ASP A 45 -0.94 -3.98 -4.99
N ASP A 46 -1.34 -5.02 -4.26
CA ASP A 46 -1.73 -4.88 -2.84
C ASP A 46 -0.53 -4.49 -1.96
N ALA A 47 0.65 -5.05 -2.25
CA ALA A 47 1.88 -4.71 -1.54
C ALA A 47 2.35 -3.28 -1.87
N ARG A 48 2.32 -2.90 -3.16
CA ARG A 48 2.63 -1.53 -3.61
C ARG A 48 1.65 -0.51 -3.02
N ALA A 49 0.38 -0.85 -2.93
CA ALA A 49 -0.64 0.00 -2.33
C ALA A 49 -0.36 0.20 -0.82
N ALA A 50 -0.02 -0.86 -0.10
CA ALA A 50 0.35 -0.78 1.32
C ALA A 50 1.58 0.11 1.54
N ASP A 51 2.64 -0.07 0.76
CA ASP A 51 3.85 0.76 0.84
C ASP A 51 3.54 2.24 0.54
N LEU A 52 2.70 2.50 -0.46
CA LEU A 52 2.31 3.86 -0.83
C LEU A 52 1.49 4.53 0.28
N VAL A 53 0.58 3.78 0.92
CA VAL A 53 -0.18 4.26 2.08
C VAL A 53 0.76 4.64 3.22
N GLN A 54 1.72 3.78 3.56
CA GLN A 54 2.70 4.06 4.61
C GLN A 54 3.54 5.32 4.31
N GLN A 55 3.95 5.51 3.05
CA GLN A 55 4.66 6.72 2.62
C GLN A 55 3.79 7.98 2.77
N TYR A 56 2.50 7.89 2.41
CA TYR A 56 1.57 9.00 2.60
C TYR A 56 1.36 9.32 4.08
N GLU A 57 1.18 8.33 4.94
CA GLU A 57 1.04 8.52 6.39
C GLU A 57 2.26 9.23 6.99
N ALA A 58 3.48 8.81 6.63
CA ALA A 58 4.71 9.45 7.08
C ALA A 58 4.82 10.92 6.61
N ARG A 59 4.39 11.19 5.37
CA ARG A 59 4.36 12.55 4.83
C ARG A 59 3.30 13.41 5.51
N ILE A 60 2.12 12.87 5.78
CA ILE A 60 1.05 13.54 6.53
C ILE A 60 1.55 13.91 7.92
N ALA A 61 2.11 12.97 8.69
CA ALA A 61 2.62 13.24 10.04
C ALA A 61 3.71 14.33 10.05
N THR A 62 4.57 14.34 9.04
CA THR A 62 5.59 15.39 8.88
C THR A 62 4.95 16.76 8.64
N LEU A 63 3.97 16.83 7.74
CA LEU A 63 3.25 18.06 7.42
C LEU A 63 2.46 18.57 8.62
N GLU A 64 1.74 17.70 9.32
CA GLU A 64 0.98 18.05 10.53
C GLU A 64 1.87 18.68 11.60
N ARG A 65 3.07 18.11 11.83
CA ARG A 65 4.03 18.69 12.77
C ARG A 65 4.53 20.08 12.33
N LEU A 66 4.79 20.26 11.04
CA LEU A 66 5.25 21.55 10.51
C LEU A 66 4.15 22.62 10.61
N VAL A 67 2.91 22.25 10.27
CA VAL A 67 1.74 23.12 10.42
C VAL A 67 1.54 23.50 11.89
N GLY A 68 1.64 22.54 12.82
CA GLY A 68 1.57 22.81 14.25
C GLY A 68 2.65 23.80 14.73
N LYS A 69 3.90 23.64 14.26
CA LYS A 69 4.98 24.59 14.57
C LYS A 69 4.68 25.99 14.04
N GLN A 70 4.21 26.10 12.79
CA GLN A 70 3.86 27.39 12.18
C GLN A 70 2.68 28.06 12.89
N ALA A 71 1.68 27.30 13.33
CA ALA A 71 0.54 27.83 14.07
C ALA A 71 1.00 28.49 15.39
N LEU A 72 1.89 27.83 16.14
CA LEU A 72 2.46 28.39 17.37
C LEU A 72 3.30 29.65 17.11
N GLU A 73 4.10 29.64 16.04
CA GLU A 73 4.90 30.82 15.66
C GLU A 73 4.01 32.01 15.27
N LEU A 74 2.91 31.76 14.56
CA LEU A 74 1.92 32.80 14.25
C LEU A 74 1.21 33.31 15.51
N GLU A 75 0.84 32.46 16.46
CA GLU A 75 0.26 32.88 17.74
C GLU A 75 1.21 33.77 18.54
N PHE A 76 2.50 33.44 18.53
CA PHE A 76 3.55 34.24 19.15
C PHE A 76 3.68 35.62 18.48
N LEU A 77 3.79 35.65 17.14
CA LEU A 77 3.98 36.87 16.37
C LEU A 77 2.73 37.77 16.36
N THR A 78 1.53 37.19 16.39
CA THR A 78 0.25 37.93 16.44
C THR A 78 -0.11 38.45 17.84
N GLY A 79 0.75 38.25 18.84
CA GLY A 79 0.55 38.79 20.19
C GLY A 79 -0.40 37.97 21.09
N ARG A 80 -1.03 36.92 20.57
CA ARG A 80 -1.85 35.97 21.36
C ARG A 80 -1.02 35.11 22.33
N GLY A 81 0.28 34.96 22.07
CA GLY A 81 1.22 34.27 22.97
C GLY A 81 1.72 35.10 24.17
N LYS A 82 1.72 36.44 24.08
CA LYS A 82 2.15 37.31 25.20
C LYS A 82 1.19 37.23 26.40
N THR A 83 -0.11 37.17 26.13
CA THR A 83 -1.16 37.05 27.15
C THR A 83 -1.15 35.71 27.89
N LEU A 84 -0.59 34.64 27.32
CA LEU A 84 -0.53 33.31 27.98
C LEU A 84 0.67 33.17 28.95
N LEU A 85 1.74 33.94 28.73
CA LEU A 85 2.94 33.94 29.58
C LEU A 85 2.83 34.91 30.76
N GLU A 86 1.99 35.94 30.66
CA GLU A 86 1.73 36.91 31.74
C GLU A 86 0.67 36.42 32.75
N ALA A 87 -0.03 35.32 32.44
CA ALA A 87 -1.10 34.75 33.28
C ALA A 87 -0.62 33.62 34.22
N ARG A 88 0.69 33.44 34.41
CA ARG A 88 1.30 32.43 35.28
C ARG A 88 2.22 33.06 36.31
#